data_AF-A0A1P8NHM5-F1
#
_entry.id   AF-A0A1P8NHM5-F1
#
_cell.length_a   1.000
_cell.length_b   1.000
_cell.length_c   1.000
_cell.angle_alpha   90.00
_cell.angle_beta   90.00
_cell.angle_gamma   90.00
#
_symmetry.space_group_name_H-M   'P 1'
#
loop_
_entity.id
_entity.type
_entity.pdbx_description
1 polymer ?
#
loop_
_entity_poly.entity_id
_entity_poly.type
_entity_poly.pdbx_seq_one_letter_code
_entity_poly.pdbx_strand_id
1 'polypeptide(L)'
;MASFLPGFSGRHQVRSHPLLEELVGQSIIHTRVASRGTWTVTARGWVLHSRIQQLAGATLGSDEGGVVGLRDPHLLGGVITSAEILGDGSLSLTLSAPAGPLRLTSPPRWRLQGPRRAQLEAEKKGQVDARPAGEAVYATPETLALYAASRPSALEERLRETGRDAWIHPGHVVDLLARSGALEDTEFERRGPDLLGRLLGRGEIRAGFVSGGRFTPWDLPLAEVVEHIGTTWDAIGGRTPGPGMIAWFELTDAGRDALGPTSLQAMPPGMSGYDSPGVVGGFR
;
A
#
# COMPACT_ATOMS: atom_id res chain seq x y z
N MET A 1 -40.50 -15.71 -52.03
CA MET A 1 -39.70 -16.48 -51.04
C MET A 1 -38.52 -15.62 -50.64
N ALA A 2 -38.65 -14.89 -49.54
CA ALA A 2 -37.59 -14.05 -49.00
C ALA A 2 -36.92 -14.81 -47.84
N SER A 3 -35.63 -15.10 -48.00
CA SER A 3 -34.79 -15.71 -46.97
C SER A 3 -34.60 -14.73 -45.81
N PHE A 4 -35.11 -15.08 -44.64
CA PHE A 4 -34.74 -14.43 -43.38
C PHE A 4 -33.42 -15.02 -42.90
N LEU A 5 -32.34 -14.24 -43.00
CA LEU A 5 -31.12 -14.48 -42.24
C LEU A 5 -31.39 -14.03 -40.78
N PRO A 6 -31.18 -14.90 -39.77
CA PRO A 6 -31.25 -14.46 -38.38
C PRO A 6 -30.06 -13.54 -38.10
N GLY A 7 -30.38 -12.33 -37.66
CA GLY A 7 -29.40 -11.32 -37.30
C GLY A 7 -28.49 -11.78 -36.17
N PHE A 8 -27.18 -11.65 -36.41
CA PHE A 8 -26.18 -11.48 -35.37
C PHE A 8 -26.55 -10.25 -34.54
N SER A 9 -27.11 -10.47 -33.36
CA SER A 9 -27.25 -9.46 -32.31
C SER A 9 -26.85 -10.10 -30.99
N GLY A 10 -25.64 -10.63 -30.94
CA GLY A 10 -24.97 -10.92 -29.67
C GLY A 10 -24.72 -9.59 -28.98
N ARG A 11 -25.69 -9.13 -28.18
CA ARG A 11 -25.45 -8.07 -27.20
C ARG A 11 -24.22 -8.52 -26.41
N HIS A 12 -23.13 -7.75 -26.51
CA HIS A 12 -21.98 -7.88 -25.62
C HIS A 12 -22.50 -7.70 -24.20
N GLN A 13 -22.81 -8.81 -23.53
CA GLN A 13 -23.42 -8.76 -22.22
C GLN A 13 -22.32 -8.36 -21.24
N VAL A 14 -22.37 -7.11 -20.81
CA VAL A 14 -21.55 -6.61 -19.72
C VAL A 14 -21.90 -7.41 -18.48
N ARG A 15 -20.90 -8.02 -17.85
CA ARG A 15 -21.09 -8.87 -16.66
C ARG A 15 -20.42 -8.20 -15.47
N SER A 16 -21.22 -7.85 -14.46
CA SER A 16 -20.73 -7.49 -13.14
C SER A 16 -20.31 -8.76 -12.37
N HIS A 17 -19.36 -8.60 -11.45
CA HIS A 17 -18.90 -9.68 -10.58
C HIS A 17 -18.64 -9.10 -9.17
N PRO A 18 -18.99 -9.79 -8.07
CA PRO A 18 -18.82 -9.26 -6.72
C PRO A 18 -17.40 -8.77 -6.42
N LEU A 19 -16.37 -9.51 -6.85
CA LEU A 19 -14.97 -9.11 -6.69
C LEU A 19 -14.59 -7.82 -7.47
N LEU A 20 -15.34 -7.45 -8.51
CA LEU A 20 -15.13 -6.18 -9.21
C LEU A 20 -15.81 -5.02 -8.49
N GLU A 21 -16.93 -5.27 -7.81
CA GLU A 21 -17.60 -4.26 -6.97
C GLU A 21 -16.68 -3.83 -5.82
N GLU A 22 -15.88 -4.75 -5.28
CA GLU A 22 -14.88 -4.44 -4.27
C GLU A 22 -13.83 -3.41 -4.74
N LEU A 23 -13.55 -3.31 -6.04
CA LEU A 23 -12.59 -2.33 -6.60
C LEU A 23 -13.12 -0.90 -6.58
N VAL A 24 -14.44 -0.72 -6.59
CA VAL A 24 -15.07 0.60 -6.69
C VAL A 24 -14.72 1.45 -5.46
N GLY A 25 -14.37 2.70 -5.69
CA GLY A 25 -13.91 3.65 -4.67
C GLY A 25 -12.43 3.51 -4.30
N GLN A 26 -11.71 2.50 -4.81
CA GLN A 26 -10.28 2.37 -4.56
C GLN A 26 -9.47 3.23 -5.55
N SER A 27 -8.41 3.86 -5.05
CA SER A 27 -7.43 4.54 -5.91
C SER A 27 -6.36 3.57 -6.41
N ILE A 28 -5.80 3.86 -7.59
CA ILE A 28 -4.58 3.22 -8.07
C ILE A 28 -3.38 3.87 -7.38
N ILE A 29 -2.53 3.07 -6.75
CA ILE A 29 -1.37 3.55 -5.97
C ILE A 29 -0.03 3.18 -6.60
N HIS A 30 -0.04 2.20 -7.52
CA HIS A 30 1.18 1.74 -8.16
C HIS A 30 0.86 1.08 -9.52
N THR A 31 1.76 1.27 -10.48
CA THR A 31 1.81 0.47 -11.71
C THR A 31 3.22 0.01 -11.96
N ARG A 32 3.38 -1.21 -12.49
CA ARG A 32 4.66 -1.84 -12.79
C ARG A 32 4.60 -2.49 -14.16
N VAL A 33 5.71 -2.44 -14.89
CA VAL A 33 5.88 -3.16 -16.16
C VAL A 33 7.10 -4.07 -16.04
N ALA A 34 6.95 -5.33 -16.45
CA ALA A 34 8.06 -6.25 -16.63
C ALA A 34 7.89 -7.07 -17.90
N SER A 35 8.87 -7.93 -18.21
CA SER A 35 8.87 -8.78 -19.41
C SER A 35 7.62 -9.64 -19.59
N ARG A 36 6.87 -9.91 -18.51
CA ARG A 36 5.67 -10.76 -18.51
C ARG A 36 4.34 -9.99 -18.55
N GLY A 37 4.36 -8.67 -18.42
CA GLY A 37 3.14 -7.85 -18.49
C GLY A 37 3.18 -6.59 -17.64
N THR A 38 2.00 -5.99 -17.52
CA THR A 38 1.72 -4.79 -16.73
C THR A 38 0.88 -5.17 -15.51
N TRP A 39 1.26 -4.62 -14.37
CA TRP A 39 0.52 -4.70 -13.12
C TRP A 39 -0.01 -3.32 -12.74
N THR A 40 -1.25 -3.29 -12.26
CA THR A 40 -1.88 -2.11 -11.66
C THR A 40 -2.36 -2.50 -10.27
N VAL A 41 -1.96 -1.71 -9.27
CA VAL A 41 -2.20 -2.00 -7.85
C VAL A 41 -3.08 -0.94 -7.23
N THR A 42 -4.10 -1.37 -6.49
CA THR A 42 -5.03 -0.48 -5.79
C THR A 42 -4.63 -0.24 -4.34
N ALA A 43 -5.22 0.79 -3.72
CA ALA A 43 -4.98 1.14 -2.33
C ALA A 43 -5.30 0.03 -1.32
N ARG A 44 -6.19 -0.93 -1.65
CA ARG A 44 -6.49 -2.08 -0.78
C ARG A 44 -5.78 -3.37 -1.21
N GLY A 45 -4.70 -3.25 -1.99
CA GLY A 45 -3.85 -4.39 -2.35
C GLY A 45 -4.44 -5.31 -3.42
N TRP A 46 -5.36 -4.82 -4.24
CA TRP A 46 -5.75 -5.55 -5.44
C TRP A 46 -4.71 -5.35 -6.54
N VAL A 47 -4.36 -6.43 -7.24
CA VAL A 47 -3.40 -6.45 -8.33
C VAL A 47 -4.08 -6.93 -9.60
N LEU A 48 -4.22 -6.04 -10.58
CA LEU A 48 -4.59 -6.38 -11.93
C LEU A 48 -3.34 -6.65 -12.76
N HIS A 49 -3.12 -7.92 -13.10
CA HIS A 49 -2.09 -8.37 -14.01
C HIS A 49 -2.68 -8.61 -15.40
N SER A 50 -2.04 -8.07 -16.43
CA SER A 50 -2.36 -8.35 -17.83
C SER A 50 -1.08 -8.26 -18.67
N ARG A 51 -1.06 -8.92 -19.83
CA ARG A 51 0.07 -8.76 -20.77
C ARG A 51 0.24 -7.31 -21.24
N ILE A 52 -0.88 -6.61 -21.40
CA ILE A 52 -0.94 -5.21 -21.79
C ILE A 52 -2.16 -4.57 -21.12
N GLN A 53 -2.03 -3.30 -20.76
CA GLN A 53 -3.16 -2.50 -20.31
C GLN A 53 -3.20 -1.23 -21.15
N GLN A 54 -4.38 -0.89 -21.64
CA GLN A 54 -4.62 0.25 -22.52
C GLN A 54 -5.40 1.31 -21.77
N LEU A 55 -4.96 2.55 -21.89
CA LEU A 55 -5.56 3.71 -21.28
C LEU A 55 -6.19 4.58 -22.38
N ALA A 56 -7.46 4.93 -22.20
CA ALA A 56 -8.16 5.86 -23.07
C ALA A 56 -8.79 6.98 -22.23
N GLY A 57 -8.84 8.20 -22.78
CA GLY A 57 -9.37 9.37 -22.09
C GLY A 57 -9.30 10.61 -22.96
N ALA A 58 -10.23 11.54 -22.78
CA ALA A 58 -10.33 12.75 -23.61
C ALA A 58 -9.08 13.65 -23.54
N THR A 59 -8.31 13.54 -22.46
CA THR A 59 -7.10 14.33 -22.21
C THR A 59 -5.81 13.68 -22.69
N LEU A 60 -5.86 12.45 -23.23
CA LEU A 60 -4.67 11.71 -23.69
C LEU A 60 -4.28 11.99 -25.15
N GLY A 61 -5.02 12.86 -25.86
CA GLY A 61 -4.84 13.11 -27.28
C GLY A 61 -5.55 12.07 -28.14
N SER A 62 -6.02 12.47 -29.33
CA SER A 62 -6.98 11.70 -30.14
C SER A 62 -6.41 10.51 -30.90
N ASP A 63 -5.08 10.32 -30.96
CA ASP A 63 -4.48 9.35 -31.90
C ASP A 63 -3.94 8.05 -31.29
N GLU A 64 -3.71 7.94 -29.97
CA GLU A 64 -3.29 6.66 -29.39
C GLU A 64 -3.87 6.47 -28.00
N GLY A 65 -4.66 5.41 -27.82
CA GLY A 65 -4.86 4.84 -26.49
C GLY A 65 -3.48 4.46 -25.94
N GLY A 66 -3.06 5.12 -24.86
CA GLY A 66 -1.73 4.94 -24.29
C GLY A 66 -1.57 3.56 -23.65
N VAL A 67 -0.44 2.90 -23.89
CA VAL A 67 -0.09 1.70 -23.12
C VAL A 67 0.37 2.13 -21.74
N VAL A 68 -0.18 1.50 -20.69
CA VAL A 68 0.18 1.82 -19.31
C VAL A 68 1.65 1.53 -19.04
N GLY A 69 2.35 2.57 -18.59
CA GLY A 69 3.77 2.52 -18.24
C GLY A 69 4.06 2.16 -16.78
N LEU A 70 5.35 2.10 -16.45
CA LEU A 70 5.83 2.02 -15.08
C LEU A 70 5.50 3.32 -14.33
N ARG A 71 4.82 3.22 -13.19
CA ARG A 71 4.38 4.38 -12.37
C ARG A 71 3.69 5.45 -13.21
N ASP A 72 2.74 5.02 -14.03
CA ASP A 72 2.05 5.88 -15.00
C ASP A 72 1.32 7.03 -14.29
N PRO A 73 1.76 8.29 -14.47
CA PRO A 73 1.23 9.43 -13.71
C PRO A 73 -0.24 9.72 -14.03
N HIS A 74 -0.77 9.24 -15.16
CA HIS A 74 -2.18 9.42 -15.49
C HIS A 74 -3.09 8.53 -14.65
N LEU A 75 -2.58 7.36 -14.23
CA LEU A 75 -3.34 6.39 -13.44
C LEU A 75 -3.18 6.60 -11.94
N LEU A 76 -1.99 7.01 -11.48
CA LEU A 76 -1.72 7.16 -10.05
C LEU A 76 -2.67 8.17 -9.40
N GLY A 77 -3.33 7.74 -8.33
CA GLY A 77 -4.37 8.50 -7.63
C GLY A 77 -5.76 8.43 -8.28
N GLY A 78 -5.89 7.88 -9.50
CA GLY A 78 -7.18 7.68 -10.15
C GLY A 78 -8.06 6.73 -9.35
N VAL A 79 -9.30 7.15 -9.06
CA VAL A 79 -10.26 6.38 -8.26
C VAL A 79 -11.16 5.57 -9.19
N ILE A 80 -11.24 4.27 -8.99
CA ILE A 80 -12.10 3.38 -9.76
C ILE A 80 -13.56 3.70 -9.45
N THR A 81 -14.33 4.07 -10.46
CA THR A 81 -15.77 4.38 -10.35
C THR A 81 -16.65 3.25 -10.87
N SER A 82 -16.14 2.46 -11.82
CA SER A 82 -16.80 1.23 -12.27
C SER A 82 -15.80 0.19 -12.73
N ALA A 83 -16.19 -1.08 -12.65
CA ALA A 83 -15.37 -2.23 -13.05
C ALA A 83 -16.26 -3.31 -13.66
N GLU A 84 -15.99 -3.70 -14.89
CA GLU A 84 -16.88 -4.53 -15.69
C GLU A 84 -16.14 -5.50 -16.61
N ILE A 85 -16.69 -6.69 -16.82
CA ILE A 85 -16.22 -7.63 -17.86
C ILE A 85 -17.03 -7.39 -19.12
N LEU A 86 -16.33 -7.06 -20.21
CA LEU A 86 -16.91 -6.85 -21.53
C LEU A 86 -17.22 -8.19 -22.21
N GLY A 87 -18.08 -8.17 -23.23
CA GLY A 87 -18.56 -9.39 -23.89
C GLY A 87 -17.48 -10.17 -24.66
N ASP A 88 -16.30 -9.59 -24.89
CA ASP A 88 -15.12 -10.24 -25.46
C ASP A 88 -14.20 -10.87 -24.37
N GLY A 89 -14.56 -10.75 -23.10
CA GLY A 89 -13.77 -11.18 -21.95
C GLY A 89 -12.74 -10.16 -21.47
N SER A 90 -12.67 -8.96 -22.07
CA SER A 90 -11.81 -7.88 -21.58
C SER A 90 -12.31 -7.32 -20.26
N LEU A 91 -11.41 -6.94 -19.36
CA LEU A 91 -11.74 -6.17 -18.16
C LEU A 91 -11.66 -4.68 -18.47
N SER A 92 -12.70 -3.93 -18.13
CA SER A 92 -12.73 -2.48 -18.25
C SER A 92 -12.95 -1.83 -16.88
N LEU A 93 -12.06 -0.92 -16.52
CA LEU A 93 -12.17 -0.08 -15.33
C LEU A 93 -12.36 1.37 -15.78
N THR A 94 -13.37 2.05 -15.22
CA THR A 94 -13.52 3.49 -15.36
C THR A 94 -12.93 4.15 -14.13
N LEU A 95 -12.09 5.18 -14.34
CA LEU A 95 -11.43 5.91 -13.28
C LEU A 95 -11.80 7.39 -13.34
N SER A 96 -12.01 7.97 -12.16
CA SER A 96 -12.00 9.42 -11.96
C SER A 96 -10.60 9.86 -11.61
N ALA A 97 -9.92 10.56 -12.52
CA ALA A 97 -8.60 11.13 -12.30
C ALA A 97 -8.65 12.67 -12.33
N PRO A 98 -7.66 13.38 -11.77
CA PRO A 98 -7.61 14.84 -11.81
C PRO A 98 -7.65 15.42 -13.23
N ALA A 99 -7.08 14.71 -14.20
CA ALA A 99 -7.09 15.07 -15.61
C ALA A 99 -8.41 14.71 -16.34
N GLY A 100 -9.43 14.22 -15.62
CA GLY A 100 -10.71 13.80 -16.18
C GLY A 100 -10.91 12.28 -16.15
N PRO A 101 -12.05 11.79 -16.67
CA PRO A 101 -12.37 10.38 -16.67
C PRO A 101 -11.42 9.60 -17.60
N LEU A 102 -10.92 8.48 -17.10
CA LEU A 102 -10.06 7.55 -17.82
C LEU A 102 -10.73 6.18 -17.90
N ARG A 103 -10.45 5.44 -18.97
CA ARG A 103 -10.83 4.04 -19.14
C ARG A 103 -9.58 3.19 -19.28
N LEU A 104 -9.38 2.30 -18.32
CA LEU A 104 -8.32 1.29 -18.34
C LEU A 104 -8.91 -0.03 -18.83
N THR A 105 -8.34 -0.60 -19.88
CA THR A 105 -8.82 -1.85 -20.48
C THR A 105 -7.71 -2.89 -20.49
N SER A 106 -8.04 -4.10 -20.07
CA SER A 106 -7.16 -5.28 -20.11
C SER A 106 -7.79 -6.37 -20.99
N PRO A 107 -7.18 -6.74 -22.12
CA PRO A 107 -7.69 -7.81 -22.97
C PRO A 107 -7.61 -9.17 -22.26
N PRO A 108 -8.35 -10.20 -22.72
CA PRO A 108 -8.36 -11.54 -22.10
C PRO A 108 -6.96 -12.10 -21.88
N ARG A 109 -6.81 -12.97 -20.86
CA ARG A 109 -5.56 -13.31 -20.17
C ARG A 109 -5.11 -12.29 -19.13
N TRP A 110 -6.09 -11.66 -18.48
CA TRP A 110 -5.88 -10.88 -17.28
C TRP A 110 -6.18 -11.71 -16.04
N ARG A 111 -5.54 -11.34 -14.94
CA ARG A 111 -5.77 -11.90 -13.60
C ARG A 111 -5.84 -10.76 -12.61
N LEU A 112 -6.91 -10.73 -11.84
CA LEU A 112 -7.13 -9.86 -10.71
C LEU A 112 -6.92 -10.68 -9.43
N GLN A 113 -5.95 -10.29 -8.61
CA GLN A 113 -5.67 -10.91 -7.30
C GLN A 113 -5.96 -9.88 -6.21
N GLY A 114 -6.56 -10.31 -5.11
CA GLY A 114 -6.95 -9.40 -4.03
C GLY A 114 -6.61 -9.92 -2.64
N PRO A 115 -7.06 -9.20 -1.61
CA PRO A 115 -6.95 -9.60 -0.21
C PRO A 115 -7.40 -11.04 0.03
N ARG A 116 -6.80 -11.70 1.03
CA ARG A 116 -7.15 -13.08 1.44
C ARG A 116 -7.15 -14.08 0.28
N ARG A 117 -6.24 -13.88 -0.68
CA ARG A 117 -6.06 -14.70 -1.89
C ARG A 117 -7.29 -14.78 -2.81
N ALA A 118 -8.20 -13.80 -2.72
CA ALA A 118 -9.27 -13.62 -3.71
C ALA A 118 -8.66 -13.55 -5.12
N GLN A 119 -9.34 -14.15 -6.10
CA GLN A 119 -8.86 -14.17 -7.48
C GLN A 119 -10.04 -14.16 -8.45
N LEU A 120 -9.90 -13.37 -9.51
CA LEU A 120 -10.77 -13.39 -10.68
C LEU A 120 -9.87 -13.37 -11.91
N GLU A 121 -10.06 -14.29 -12.85
CA GLU A 121 -9.22 -14.30 -14.06
C GLU A 121 -10.03 -14.66 -15.30
N ALA A 122 -9.60 -14.12 -16.45
CA ALA A 122 -10.16 -14.48 -17.74
C ALA A 122 -9.11 -15.18 -18.61
N GLU A 123 -9.43 -16.36 -19.12
CA GLU A 123 -8.57 -17.08 -20.05
C GLU A 123 -8.61 -16.51 -21.49
N LYS A 124 -7.81 -17.07 -22.40
CA LYS A 124 -7.75 -16.65 -23.81
C LYS A 124 -9.11 -16.65 -24.51
N LYS A 125 -10.00 -17.57 -24.14
CA LYS A 125 -11.33 -17.74 -24.76
C LYS A 125 -12.41 -16.87 -24.10
N GLY A 126 -12.04 -16.01 -23.14
CA GLY A 126 -12.99 -15.19 -22.38
C GLY A 126 -13.76 -15.94 -21.29
N GLN A 127 -13.40 -17.21 -21.02
CA GLN A 127 -13.91 -17.92 -19.85
C GLN A 127 -13.36 -17.24 -18.59
N VAL A 128 -14.25 -16.98 -17.64
CA VAL A 128 -13.94 -16.28 -16.38
C VAL A 128 -14.07 -17.26 -15.23
N ASP A 129 -13.00 -17.42 -14.47
CA ASP A 129 -12.95 -18.22 -13.25
C ASP A 129 -12.73 -17.32 -12.03
N ALA A 130 -13.35 -17.68 -10.92
CA ALA A 130 -13.33 -16.89 -9.70
C ALA A 130 -13.09 -17.76 -8.47
N ARG A 131 -12.25 -17.25 -7.56
CA ARG A 131 -12.07 -17.73 -6.20
C ARG A 131 -12.38 -16.58 -5.23
N PRO A 132 -13.36 -16.72 -4.34
CA PRO A 132 -13.67 -15.68 -3.37
C PRO A 132 -12.53 -15.49 -2.36
N ALA A 133 -12.61 -14.42 -1.57
CA ALA A 133 -11.70 -14.18 -0.45
C ALA A 133 -11.78 -15.33 0.57
N GLY A 134 -10.61 -15.80 1.02
CA GLY A 134 -10.47 -16.83 2.04
C GLY A 134 -10.24 -16.26 3.45
N GLU A 135 -9.49 -17.01 4.25
CA GLU A 135 -9.04 -16.60 5.57
C GLU A 135 -7.97 -15.50 5.51
N ALA A 136 -7.78 -14.79 6.63
CA ALA A 136 -6.72 -13.79 6.77
C ALA A 136 -5.35 -14.44 6.57
N VAL A 137 -4.46 -13.76 5.85
CA VAL A 137 -3.11 -14.28 5.54
C VAL A 137 -2.06 -13.69 6.49
N TYR A 138 -2.19 -12.40 6.80
CA TYR A 138 -1.21 -11.65 7.60
C TYR A 138 -1.72 -11.38 9.01
N ALA A 139 -3.03 -11.37 9.20
CA ALA A 139 -3.68 -11.09 10.48
C ALA A 139 -4.38 -12.32 11.08
N THR A 140 -3.77 -13.50 11.03
CA THR A 140 -4.32 -14.67 11.73
C THR A 140 -4.34 -14.43 13.25
N PRO A 141 -5.26 -15.06 14.00
CA PRO A 141 -5.30 -14.93 15.45
C PRO A 141 -3.95 -15.25 16.12
N GLU A 142 -3.26 -16.27 15.63
CA GLU A 142 -1.94 -16.69 16.12
C GLU A 142 -0.88 -15.60 15.84
N THR A 143 -0.91 -15.01 14.64
CA THR A 143 0.04 -13.96 14.24
C THR A 143 -0.16 -12.70 15.08
N LEU A 144 -1.41 -12.30 15.30
CA LEU A 144 -1.74 -11.14 16.14
C LEU A 144 -1.33 -11.37 17.60
N ALA A 145 -1.54 -12.57 18.13
CA ALA A 145 -1.08 -12.94 19.47
C ALA A 145 0.45 -12.89 19.59
N LEU A 146 1.17 -13.40 18.59
CA LEU A 146 2.63 -13.32 18.52
C LEU A 146 3.12 -11.87 18.48
N TYR A 147 2.45 -11.00 17.71
CA TYR A 147 2.78 -9.57 17.67
C TYR A 147 2.58 -8.89 19.02
N ALA A 148 1.45 -9.11 19.67
CA ALA A 148 1.17 -8.54 20.99
C ALA A 148 2.18 -9.00 22.06
N ALA A 149 2.62 -10.26 22.01
CA ALA A 149 3.57 -10.83 22.98
C ALA A 149 5.06 -10.58 22.63
N SER A 150 5.34 -9.99 21.47
CA SER A 150 6.71 -9.83 20.97
C SER A 150 7.53 -8.85 21.82
N ARG A 151 8.86 -8.98 21.76
CA ARG A 151 9.79 -8.01 22.35
C ARG A 151 10.29 -7.04 21.27
N PRO A 152 10.50 -5.76 21.59
CA PRO A 152 11.09 -4.81 20.66
C PRO A 152 12.48 -5.26 20.18
N SER A 153 12.72 -5.11 18.89
CA SER A 153 14.05 -5.23 18.27
C SER A 153 14.73 -3.87 18.10
N ALA A 154 16.05 -3.87 17.87
CA ALA A 154 16.81 -2.66 17.57
C ALA A 154 16.30 -1.89 16.32
N LEU A 155 15.68 -2.58 15.36
CA LEU A 155 15.07 -1.92 14.20
C LEU A 155 13.76 -1.21 14.57
N GLU A 156 12.98 -1.80 15.46
CA GLU A 156 11.75 -1.18 15.98
C GLU A 156 12.08 0.04 16.84
N GLU A 157 13.15 -0.02 17.65
CA GLU A 157 13.66 1.13 18.39
C GLU A 157 14.02 2.30 17.47
N ARG A 158 14.83 2.05 16.43
CA ARG A 158 15.20 3.07 15.44
C ARG A 158 14.00 3.62 14.66
N LEU A 159 13.00 2.77 14.39
CA LEU A 159 11.79 3.24 13.72
C LEU A 159 10.96 4.14 14.64
N ARG A 160 10.87 3.82 15.93
CA ARG A 160 10.22 4.71 16.92
C ARG A 160 10.97 6.03 17.05
N GLU A 161 12.30 6.01 17.04
CA GLU A 161 13.11 7.24 17.04
C GLU A 161 12.79 8.12 15.83
N THR A 162 12.63 7.52 14.65
CA THR A 162 12.18 8.24 13.44
C THR A 162 10.79 8.86 13.64
N GLY A 163 9.91 8.15 14.36
CA GLY A 163 8.56 8.59 14.69
C GLY A 163 8.47 9.67 15.78
N ARG A 164 9.58 10.06 16.41
CA ARG A 164 9.58 11.06 17.50
C ARG A 164 9.12 12.44 17.01
N ASP A 165 9.64 12.86 15.86
CA ASP A 165 9.44 14.21 15.31
C ASP A 165 8.69 14.21 13.97
N ALA A 166 8.36 13.03 13.43
CA ALA A 166 7.72 12.86 12.13
C ALA A 166 6.75 11.68 12.12
N TRP A 167 5.82 11.67 11.16
CA TRP A 167 5.04 10.47 10.89
C TRP A 167 5.88 9.43 10.18
N ILE A 168 5.68 8.17 10.55
CA ILE A 168 6.32 7.03 9.93
C ILE A 168 5.54 6.65 8.67
N HIS A 169 6.24 6.14 7.65
CA HIS A 169 5.63 5.53 6.47
C HIS A 169 6.45 4.31 6.02
N PRO A 170 5.91 3.43 5.14
CA PRO A 170 6.59 2.22 4.66
C PRO A 170 8.03 2.43 4.17
N GLY A 171 8.29 3.53 3.45
CA GLY A 171 9.65 3.90 3.02
C GLY A 171 10.69 3.98 4.15
N HIS A 172 10.34 4.45 5.36
CA HIS A 172 11.26 4.43 6.50
C HIS A 172 11.63 3.00 6.92
N VAL A 173 10.68 2.07 6.83
CA VAL A 173 10.92 0.65 7.12
C VAL A 173 11.85 0.05 6.06
N VAL A 174 11.62 0.37 4.78
CA VAL A 174 12.51 -0.03 3.68
C VAL A 174 13.93 0.49 3.91
N ASP A 175 14.08 1.77 4.23
CA ASP A 175 15.38 2.39 4.49
C ASP A 175 16.11 1.74 5.67
N LEU A 176 15.40 1.45 6.77
CA LEU A 176 15.97 0.75 7.92
C LEU A 176 16.39 -0.67 7.59
N LEU A 177 15.57 -1.42 6.84
CA LEU A 177 15.90 -2.78 6.43
C LEU A 177 17.13 -2.79 5.51
N ALA A 178 17.19 -1.89 4.53
CA ALA A 178 18.35 -1.73 3.64
C ALA A 178 19.62 -1.40 4.43
N ARG A 179 19.56 -0.44 5.37
CA ARG A 179 20.69 -0.10 6.25
C ARG A 179 21.09 -1.24 7.20
N SER A 180 20.19 -2.17 7.47
CA SER A 180 20.46 -3.39 8.25
C SER A 180 21.03 -4.54 7.42
N GLY A 181 21.26 -4.32 6.12
CA GLY A 181 21.87 -5.30 5.21
C GLY A 181 20.88 -6.16 4.42
N ALA A 182 19.58 -5.82 4.39
CA ALA A 182 18.64 -6.51 3.49
C ALA A 182 18.93 -6.15 2.02
N LEU A 183 19.05 -7.17 1.17
CA LEU A 183 19.46 -6.98 -0.25
C LEU A 183 18.40 -7.45 -1.23
N GLU A 184 17.69 -8.52 -0.89
CA GLU A 184 16.73 -9.19 -1.77
C GLU A 184 15.30 -8.68 -1.51
N ASP A 185 14.53 -8.50 -2.59
CA ASP A 185 13.16 -7.98 -2.50
C ASP A 185 12.26 -8.83 -1.59
N THR A 186 12.48 -10.14 -1.56
CA THR A 186 11.75 -11.10 -0.70
C THR A 186 12.00 -10.86 0.80
N GLU A 187 13.14 -10.28 1.17
CA GLU A 187 13.41 -9.92 2.56
C GLU A 187 12.58 -8.71 2.99
N PHE A 188 12.39 -7.73 2.11
CA PHE A 188 11.55 -6.57 2.37
C PHE A 188 10.07 -6.96 2.46
N GLU A 189 9.61 -7.82 1.56
CA GLU A 189 8.23 -8.36 1.56
C GLU A 189 7.91 -9.13 2.83
N ARG A 190 8.88 -9.90 3.36
CA ARG A 190 8.70 -10.67 4.60
C ARG A 190 8.86 -9.81 5.85
N ARG A 191 9.91 -9.00 5.94
CA ARG A 191 10.29 -8.30 7.18
C ARG A 191 9.59 -6.95 7.35
N GLY A 192 9.20 -6.29 6.27
CA GLY A 192 8.57 -4.97 6.30
C GLY A 192 7.22 -4.98 7.02
N PRO A 193 6.22 -5.75 6.52
CA PRO A 193 4.92 -5.89 7.16
C PRO A 193 5.02 -6.42 8.59
N ASP A 194 5.91 -7.38 8.83
CA ASP A 194 6.13 -8.01 10.14
C ASP A 194 6.64 -7.02 11.20
N LEU A 195 7.54 -6.10 10.81
CA LEU A 195 8.02 -5.04 11.70
C LEU A 195 6.89 -4.09 12.10
N LEU A 196 6.08 -3.65 11.13
CA LEU A 196 4.91 -2.78 11.41
C LEU A 196 3.84 -3.51 12.21
N GLY A 197 3.57 -4.78 11.89
CA GLY A 197 2.59 -5.63 12.56
C GLY A 197 2.90 -5.80 14.05
N ARG A 198 4.17 -6.00 14.41
CA ARG A 198 4.61 -6.02 15.81
C ARG A 198 4.37 -4.71 16.56
N LEU A 199 4.75 -3.58 15.97
CA LEU A 199 4.51 -2.26 16.57
C LEU A 199 3.01 -1.99 16.77
N LEU A 200 2.19 -2.33 15.78
CA LEU A 200 0.73 -2.22 15.85
C LEU A 200 0.14 -3.16 16.90
N GLY A 201 0.61 -4.41 16.96
CA GLY A 201 0.13 -5.43 17.89
C GLY A 201 0.43 -5.10 19.35
N ARG A 202 1.54 -4.41 19.62
CA ARG A 202 1.87 -3.86 20.95
C ARG A 202 1.23 -2.49 21.22
N GLY A 203 0.50 -1.94 20.25
CA GLY A 203 -0.16 -0.65 20.37
C GLY A 203 0.80 0.54 20.41
N GLU A 204 2.04 0.40 19.93
CA GLU A 204 3.08 1.44 19.94
C GLU A 204 2.89 2.47 18.81
N ILE A 205 2.25 2.06 17.71
CA ILE A 205 1.88 2.93 16.60
C ILE A 205 0.41 2.73 16.23
N ARG A 206 -0.16 3.73 15.55
CA ARG A 206 -1.49 3.64 14.92
C ARG A 206 -1.39 4.01 13.45
N ALA A 207 -2.13 3.27 12.61
CA ALA A 207 -2.20 3.53 11.17
C ALA A 207 -3.25 4.60 10.84
N GLY A 208 -3.01 5.35 9.76
CA GLY A 208 -3.90 6.42 9.34
C GLY A 208 -3.51 7.01 7.99
N PHE A 209 -4.18 8.11 7.65
CA PHE A 209 -3.85 8.95 6.50
C PHE A 209 -3.34 10.31 6.95
N VAL A 210 -2.51 10.92 6.10
CA VAL A 210 -2.06 12.30 6.26
C VAL A 210 -2.70 13.12 5.14
N SER A 211 -3.44 14.15 5.53
CA SER A 211 -4.06 15.09 4.60
C SER A 211 -3.98 16.51 5.17
N GLY A 212 -3.62 17.49 4.35
CA GLY A 212 -3.51 18.89 4.77
C GLY A 212 -2.55 19.11 5.95
N GLY A 213 -1.48 18.31 6.06
CA GLY A 213 -0.54 18.41 7.19
C GLY A 213 -1.12 17.92 8.52
N ARG A 214 -2.14 17.05 8.50
CA ARG A 214 -2.71 16.44 9.70
C ARG A 214 -2.83 14.93 9.55
N PHE A 215 -2.48 14.22 10.62
CA PHE A 215 -2.73 12.78 10.74
C PHE A 215 -4.15 12.52 11.23
N THR A 216 -4.81 11.56 10.58
CA THR A 216 -6.11 11.04 11.01
C THR A 216 -6.02 9.53 11.09
N PRO A 217 -6.22 8.93 12.28
CA PRO A 217 -6.16 7.48 12.42
C PRO A 217 -7.28 6.81 11.64
N TRP A 218 -7.02 5.59 11.18
CA TRP A 218 -8.08 4.74 10.66
C TRP A 218 -9.01 4.29 11.78
N ASP A 219 -10.30 4.26 11.47
CA ASP A 219 -11.32 3.63 12.31
C ASP A 219 -11.51 2.19 11.85
N LEU A 220 -10.52 1.35 12.12
CA LEU A 220 -10.49 -0.06 11.73
C LEU A 220 -9.93 -0.91 12.88
N PRO A 221 -10.41 -2.15 13.05
CA PRO A 221 -9.84 -3.07 14.03
C PRO A 221 -8.42 -3.49 13.61
N LEU A 222 -7.58 -3.82 14.59
CA LEU A 222 -6.17 -4.18 14.39
C LEU A 222 -5.98 -5.27 13.31
N ALA A 223 -6.83 -6.31 13.32
CA ALA A 223 -6.75 -7.40 12.35
C ALA A 223 -6.91 -6.89 10.90
N GLU A 224 -7.83 -5.97 10.66
CA GLU A 224 -8.03 -5.38 9.34
C GLU A 224 -6.87 -4.48 8.93
N VAL A 225 -6.30 -3.72 9.87
CA VAL A 225 -5.13 -2.87 9.62
C VAL A 225 -3.91 -3.72 9.23
N VAL A 226 -3.63 -4.79 9.96
CA VAL A 226 -2.50 -5.68 9.69
C VAL A 226 -2.70 -6.43 8.36
N GLU A 227 -3.90 -6.96 8.11
CA GLU A 227 -4.21 -7.65 6.86
C GLU A 227 -4.07 -6.70 5.65
N HIS A 228 -4.54 -5.47 5.79
CA HIS A 228 -4.41 -4.45 4.77
C HIS A 228 -2.93 -4.12 4.48
N ILE A 229 -2.12 -3.86 5.51
CA ILE A 229 -0.71 -3.53 5.33
C ILE A 229 0.04 -4.68 4.65
N GLY A 230 -0.15 -5.91 5.12
CA GLY A 230 0.50 -7.08 4.53
C GLY A 230 0.09 -7.31 3.07
N THR A 231 -1.22 -7.22 2.79
CA THR A 231 -1.75 -7.41 1.43
C THR A 231 -1.22 -6.34 0.47
N THR A 232 -1.30 -5.06 0.85
CA THR A 232 -0.86 -3.96 -0.01
C THR A 232 0.65 -3.97 -0.21
N TRP A 233 1.42 -4.39 0.80
CA TRP A 233 2.88 -4.55 0.65
C TRP A 233 3.23 -5.68 -0.33
N ASP A 234 2.60 -6.85 -0.22
CA ASP A 234 2.76 -7.99 -1.15
C ASP A 234 2.37 -7.58 -2.58
N ALA A 235 1.30 -6.82 -2.71
CA ALA A 235 0.80 -6.32 -3.99
C ALA A 235 1.76 -5.34 -4.68
N ILE A 236 2.41 -4.45 -3.92
CA ILE A 236 3.41 -3.50 -4.44
C ILE A 236 4.75 -4.21 -4.72
N GLY A 237 5.19 -5.06 -3.78
CA GLY A 237 6.40 -5.86 -3.87
C GLY A 237 7.71 -5.15 -3.51
N GLY A 238 8.65 -5.94 -3.01
CA GLY A 238 10.03 -5.59 -2.72
C GLY A 238 10.25 -4.34 -1.88
N ARG A 239 11.25 -3.55 -2.30
CA ARG A 239 11.67 -2.27 -1.68
C ARG A 239 10.87 -1.04 -2.15
N THR A 240 9.77 -1.27 -2.86
CA THR A 240 9.01 -0.22 -3.54
C THR A 240 8.10 0.63 -2.64
N PRO A 241 7.51 0.10 -1.54
CA PRO A 241 6.58 0.87 -0.70
C PRO A 241 7.18 2.19 -0.18
N GLY A 242 6.53 3.29 -0.54
CA GLY A 242 6.93 4.66 -0.19
C GLY A 242 5.88 5.42 0.64
N PRO A 243 6.07 6.74 0.82
CA PRO A 243 5.11 7.60 1.52
C PRO A 243 3.72 7.52 0.90
N GLY A 244 2.69 7.35 1.73
CA GLY A 244 1.28 7.37 1.30
C GLY A 244 0.82 6.20 0.41
N MET A 245 1.66 5.19 0.15
CA MET A 245 1.26 4.04 -0.67
C MET A 245 0.45 3.00 0.10
N ILE A 246 0.71 2.81 1.39
CA ILE A 246 0.01 1.82 2.23
C ILE A 246 -0.72 2.54 3.37
N ALA A 247 0.04 3.19 4.24
CA ALA A 247 -0.46 3.94 5.38
C ALA A 247 0.59 4.95 5.83
N TRP A 248 0.15 5.90 6.64
CA TRP A 248 1.01 6.65 7.55
C TRP A 248 0.84 6.12 8.96
N PHE A 249 1.85 6.33 9.81
CA PHE A 249 1.81 5.89 11.19
C PHE A 249 2.25 7.00 12.13
N GLU A 250 1.58 7.07 13.27
CA GLU A 250 1.92 7.97 14.36
C GLU A 250 2.21 7.16 15.61
N LEU A 251 3.17 7.61 16.42
CA LEU A 251 3.41 7.02 17.74
C LEU A 251 2.18 7.24 18.63
N THR A 252 1.80 6.20 19.37
CA THR A 252 0.84 6.31 20.47
C THR A 252 1.55 6.77 21.75
N ASP A 253 0.81 6.94 22.84
CA ASP A 253 1.43 7.18 24.15
C ASP A 253 2.35 6.02 24.55
N ALA A 254 1.92 4.77 24.36
CA ALA A 254 2.76 3.59 24.61
C ALA A 254 4.05 3.59 23.77
N GLY A 255 3.96 4.00 22.50
CA GLY A 255 5.13 4.12 21.63
C GLY A 255 6.10 5.23 22.05
N ARG A 256 5.56 6.35 22.57
CA ARG A 256 6.37 7.45 23.12
C ARG A 256 7.04 7.06 24.43
N ASP A 257 6.31 6.41 25.34
CA ASP A 257 6.85 5.96 26.62
C ASP A 257 7.99 4.96 26.43
N ALA A 258 7.90 4.10 25.41
CA ALA A 258 8.94 3.14 25.05
C ALA A 258 10.25 3.78 24.54
N LEU A 259 10.27 5.09 24.21
CA LEU A 259 11.48 5.82 23.86
C LEU A 259 12.29 6.27 25.08
N GLY A 260 11.74 6.14 26.28
CA GLY A 260 12.34 6.64 27.52
C GLY A 260 12.31 8.18 27.65
N PRO A 261 12.73 8.72 28.81
CA PRO A 261 12.73 10.15 29.05
C PRO A 261 13.61 10.89 28.05
N THR A 262 13.07 11.93 27.43
CA THR A 262 13.84 12.84 26.58
C THR A 262 14.91 13.52 27.45
N SER A 263 16.17 13.47 27.01
CA SER A 263 17.36 13.98 27.72
C SER A 263 17.39 15.51 27.89
N LEU A 264 16.23 16.18 27.95
CA LEU A 264 16.07 17.60 28.29
C LEU A 264 15.36 17.82 29.64
N GLN A 265 14.84 16.75 30.28
CA GLN A 265 14.21 16.82 31.60
C GLN A 265 14.99 16.07 32.70
N ALA A 266 16.24 15.69 32.42
CA ALA A 266 17.17 15.15 33.41
C ALA A 266 18.20 16.22 33.84
N MET A 267 17.74 17.38 34.31
CA MET A 267 18.53 18.19 35.24
C MET A 267 17.61 18.73 36.34
N PRO A 268 17.77 18.29 37.60
CA PRO A 268 17.23 19.04 38.72
C PRO A 268 17.97 20.39 38.82
N PRO A 269 17.30 21.51 39.16
CA PRO A 269 17.99 22.74 39.46
C PRO A 269 18.66 22.59 40.83
N GLY A 270 19.98 22.40 40.86
CA GLY A 270 20.75 22.51 42.09
C GLY A 270 22.07 21.76 42.10
N MET A 271 23.17 22.44 41.83
CA MET A 271 23.98 23.03 42.90
C MET A 271 25.11 23.87 42.29
N SER A 272 24.95 25.19 42.44
CA SER A 272 26.04 26.13 42.61
C SER A 272 26.96 25.67 43.73
N GLY A 273 28.28 25.77 43.54
CA GLY A 273 29.25 25.66 44.62
C GLY A 273 30.48 24.83 44.27
N TYR A 274 31.37 25.36 43.45
CA TYR A 274 32.80 25.21 43.70
C TYR A 274 33.50 26.54 43.45
N ASP A 275 33.78 27.22 44.58
CA ASP A 275 34.79 28.25 44.70
C ASP A 275 36.14 27.68 44.22
N SER A 276 36.68 28.26 43.15
CA SER A 276 38.12 28.18 42.90
C SER A 276 38.77 29.42 43.52
N PRO A 277 39.63 29.27 44.55
CA PRO A 277 40.36 30.37 45.13
C PRO A 277 41.43 30.86 44.16
N GLY A 278 41.50 32.17 43.99
CA GLY A 278 42.51 32.83 43.17
C GLY A 278 43.93 32.59 43.69
N VAL A 279 44.86 32.44 42.76
CA VAL A 279 46.26 32.80 42.96
C VAL A 279 46.65 33.75 41.84
N VAL A 280 46.90 34.99 42.27
CA VAL A 280 47.49 36.09 41.52
C VAL A 280 49.01 35.98 41.65
N GLY A 281 49.72 36.19 40.54
CA GLY A 281 51.17 36.41 40.48
C GLY A 281 51.73 35.79 39.20
N GLY A 282 52.28 36.50 38.22
CA GLY A 282 52.99 37.76 38.27
C GLY A 282 54.37 37.53 37.64
N PHE A 283 54.54 37.98 36.40
CA PHE A 283 55.79 38.31 35.68
C PHE A 283 57.09 37.55 35.99
N ARG A 284 57.62 36.86 34.97
CA ARG A 284 58.74 37.33 34.15
C ARG A 284 58.79 36.60 32.81
#